data_AF-A0A7C2UHF5-F1
#
_entry.id   AF-A0A7C2UHF5-F1
#
_cell.length_a   1.000
_cell.length_b   1.000
_cell.length_c   1.000
_cell.angle_alpha   90.00
_cell.angle_beta   90.00
_cell.angle_gamma   90.00
#
_symmetry.space_group_name_H-M   'P 1'
#
loop_
_entity.id
_entity.type
_entity.pdbx_description
1 polymer ?
#
loop_
_entity_poly.entity_id
_entity_poly.type
_entity_poly.pdbx_seq_one_letter_code
_entity_poly.pdbx_strand_id
1 'polypeptide(L)'
;ARVAALVAINAFGEVVDPDTGQVLAGIRADEGGYLPTLEVLRRGWGSSPLAPPNSTIGVVATDAPLDKAGCSRLATMAMAGMARAVRPVWTQVDGDVLFALSTGEGAACDLTVLGALAARAVERAILRAVQRAASLGGVPSCSEWSR
;
A
#
# COMPACT_ATOMS: atom_id res chain seq x y z
N ALA A 1 -17.90 0.92 15.72
CA ALA A 1 -16.60 0.28 15.48
C ALA A 1 -15.61 1.28 14.89
N ARG A 2 -14.33 1.14 15.20
CA ARG A 2 -13.20 1.89 14.64
C ARG A 2 -12.32 0.94 13.83
N VAL A 3 -11.69 1.47 12.78
CA VAL A 3 -10.70 0.73 12.00
C VAL A 3 -9.48 1.62 11.76
N ALA A 4 -8.29 1.02 11.84
CA ALA A 4 -7.01 1.67 11.60
C ALA A 4 -6.10 0.73 10.80
N ALA A 5 -5.10 1.31 10.13
CA ALA A 5 -4.09 0.55 9.42
C ALA A 5 -2.69 1.09 9.70
N LEU A 6 -1.72 0.18 9.68
CA LEU A 6 -0.28 0.46 9.72
C LEU A 6 0.34 -0.29 8.55
N VAL A 7 1.20 0.37 7.78
CA VAL A 7 1.86 -0.23 6.61
C VAL A 7 3.32 0.19 6.57
N ALA A 8 4.21 -0.79 6.41
CA ALA A 8 5.59 -0.61 5.98
C ALA A 8 5.64 -0.88 4.47
N ILE A 9 5.99 0.14 3.69
CA ILE A 9 5.96 0.07 2.22
C ILE A 9 7.37 0.05 1.63
N ASN A 10 7.63 -0.99 0.83
CA ASN A 10 8.78 -1.13 -0.05
C ASN A 10 8.29 -1.73 -1.38
N ALA A 11 7.31 -1.09 -2.01
CA ALA A 11 6.62 -1.62 -3.19
C ALA A 11 7.49 -1.61 -4.45
N PHE A 12 7.29 -2.60 -5.32
CA PHE A 12 7.83 -2.58 -6.68
C PHE A 12 7.15 -1.53 -7.56
N GLY A 13 5.82 -1.40 -7.43
CA GLY A 13 5.02 -0.45 -8.17
C GLY A 13 5.15 1.00 -7.70
N GLU A 14 4.55 1.90 -8.46
CA GLU A 14 4.42 3.30 -8.07
C GLU A 14 3.28 3.47 -7.06
N VAL A 15 3.45 4.42 -6.13
CA VAL A 15 2.45 4.82 -5.15
C VAL A 15 1.62 5.96 -5.70
N VAL A 16 0.31 5.76 -5.79
CA VAL A 16 -0.65 6.69 -6.39
C VAL A 16 -1.71 7.05 -5.36
N ASP A 17 -2.01 8.35 -5.24
CA ASP A 17 -3.19 8.81 -4.53
C ASP A 17 -4.46 8.41 -5.32
N PRO A 18 -5.31 7.52 -4.80
CA PRO A 18 -6.47 7.02 -5.53
C PRO A 18 -7.57 8.07 -5.71
N ASP A 19 -7.59 9.15 -4.93
CA ASP A 19 -8.61 10.21 -5.05
C ASP A 19 -8.25 11.23 -6.13
N THR A 20 -6.96 11.48 -6.34
CA THR A 20 -6.46 12.51 -7.26
C THR A 20 -5.81 11.93 -8.51
N GLY A 21 -5.39 10.66 -8.48
CA GLY A 21 -4.58 10.02 -9.51
C GLY A 21 -3.11 10.47 -9.50
N GLN A 22 -2.69 11.30 -8.55
CA GLN A 22 -1.31 11.79 -8.47
C GLN A 22 -0.35 10.67 -8.05
N VAL A 23 0.73 10.49 -8.81
CA VAL A 23 1.86 9.65 -8.40
C VAL A 23 2.66 10.37 -7.31
N LEU A 24 2.79 9.74 -6.14
CA LEU A 24 3.51 10.27 -4.98
C LEU A 24 4.94 9.73 -4.89
N ALA A 25 5.18 8.50 -5.36
CA ALA A 25 6.49 7.89 -5.42
C ALA A 25 6.49 6.82 -6.51
N GLY A 26 7.61 6.64 -7.19
CA GLY A 26 7.74 5.67 -8.27
C GLY A 26 9.12 5.72 -8.89
N ILE A 27 9.23 5.16 -10.10
CA ILE A 27 10.47 5.23 -10.89
C ILE A 27 10.74 6.68 -11.24
N ARG A 28 11.89 7.21 -10.85
CA ARG A 28 12.27 8.61 -11.10
C ARG A 28 12.72 8.80 -12.54
N ALA A 29 12.28 9.89 -13.17
CA ALA A 29 12.81 10.32 -14.46
C ALA A 29 14.02 11.26 -14.25
N ASP A 30 14.85 11.43 -15.28
CA ASP A 30 16.11 12.19 -15.18
C ASP A 30 15.90 13.69 -14.87
N GLU A 31 14.79 14.26 -15.32
CA GLU A 31 14.48 15.71 -15.19
C GLU A 31 13.47 16.03 -14.08
N GLY A 32 13.18 15.06 -13.20
CA GLY A 32 12.09 15.15 -12.20
C GLY A 32 10.82 14.43 -12.64
N GLY A 33 9.87 14.30 -11.70
CA GLY A 33 8.66 13.52 -11.88
C GLY A 33 8.90 12.01 -11.85
N TYR A 34 7.93 11.25 -12.34
CA TYR A 34 7.92 9.79 -12.31
C TYR A 34 7.60 9.18 -13.67
N LEU A 35 8.25 8.07 -14.00
CA LEU A 35 7.91 7.24 -15.16
C LEU A 35 6.85 6.22 -14.74
N PRO A 36 5.77 6.03 -15.53
CA PRO A 36 4.76 5.02 -15.24
C PRO A 36 5.38 3.62 -15.23
N THR A 37 5.24 2.89 -14.12
CA THR A 37 5.86 1.56 -13.98
C THR A 37 5.44 0.59 -15.10
N LEU A 38 4.19 0.67 -15.55
CA LEU A 38 3.70 -0.17 -16.65
C LEU A 38 4.39 0.11 -18.00
N GLU A 39 4.69 1.38 -18.28
CA GLU A 39 5.42 1.79 -19.50
C GLU A 39 6.85 1.22 -19.48
N VAL A 40 7.51 1.30 -18.32
CA VAL A 40 8.86 0.74 -18.11
C VAL A 40 8.86 -0.78 -18.29
N LEU A 41 7.90 -1.48 -17.69
CA LEU A 41 7.74 -2.93 -17.83
C LEU A 41 7.52 -3.36 -19.29
N ARG A 42 6.69 -2.63 -20.05
CA ARG A 42 6.44 -2.92 -21.47
C ARG A 42 7.68 -2.81 -22.34
N ARG A 43 8.67 -2.02 -21.92
CA ARG A 43 9.97 -1.88 -22.59
C ARG A 43 10.95 -3.00 -22.19
N GLY A 44 10.54 -3.93 -21.33
CA GLY A 44 11.35 -5.07 -20.86
C GLY A 44 12.26 -4.74 -19.66
N TRP A 45 12.12 -3.55 -19.08
CA TRP A 45 12.92 -3.11 -17.94
C TRP A 45 12.23 -3.56 -16.65
N GLY A 46 12.97 -4.20 -15.72
CA GLY A 46 12.42 -4.73 -14.46
C GLY A 46 12.14 -6.24 -14.45
N SER A 47 12.37 -6.95 -15.56
CA SER A 47 12.17 -8.40 -15.70
C SER A 47 13.38 -9.25 -15.28
N SER A 48 14.35 -8.66 -14.58
CA SER A 48 15.55 -9.37 -14.17
C SER A 48 15.24 -10.33 -13.00
N PRO A 49 15.62 -11.62 -13.07
CA PRO A 49 15.53 -12.53 -11.93
C PRO A 49 16.39 -12.09 -10.73
N LEU A 50 17.27 -11.10 -10.93
CA LEU A 50 18.16 -10.52 -9.92
C LEU A 50 17.66 -9.18 -9.38
N ALA A 51 16.44 -8.74 -9.74
CA ALA A 51 15.86 -7.54 -9.17
C ALA A 51 15.77 -7.69 -7.63
N PRO A 52 16.14 -6.66 -6.85
CA PRO A 52 15.98 -6.69 -5.40
C PRO A 52 14.52 -6.99 -5.03
N PRO A 53 14.25 -7.82 -4.03
CA PRO A 53 12.89 -8.11 -3.61
C PRO A 53 12.24 -6.88 -2.99
N ASN A 54 10.96 -6.71 -3.27
CA ASN A 54 10.08 -5.69 -2.74
C ASN A 54 9.08 -6.31 -1.77
N SER A 55 8.51 -5.54 -0.86
CA SER A 55 7.47 -6.02 0.06
C SER A 55 6.68 -4.87 0.67
N THR A 56 5.36 -4.97 0.62
CA THR A 56 4.44 -4.13 1.39
C THR A 56 3.81 -4.95 2.49
N ILE A 57 4.16 -4.65 3.74
CA ILE A 57 3.70 -5.41 4.92
C ILE A 57 2.80 -4.51 5.74
N GLY A 58 1.59 -4.97 6.03
CA GLY A 58 0.61 -4.18 6.76
C GLY A 58 -0.19 -4.94 7.81
N VAL A 59 -0.85 -4.16 8.66
CA VAL A 59 -1.88 -4.62 9.60
C VAL A 59 -3.09 -3.70 9.45
N VAL A 60 -4.28 -4.28 9.36
CA VAL A 60 -5.54 -3.60 9.65
C VAL A 60 -6.05 -4.04 11.02
N ALA A 61 -6.41 -3.09 11.87
CA ALA A 61 -6.93 -3.35 13.21
C ALA A 61 -8.32 -2.75 13.38
N THR A 62 -9.21 -3.46 14.08
CA THR A 62 -10.57 -3.03 14.42
C THR A 62 -10.89 -3.32 15.88
N ASP A 63 -11.80 -2.54 16.47
CA ASP A 63 -12.42 -2.87 17.75
C ASP A 63 -13.69 -3.73 17.60
N ALA A 64 -14.24 -3.87 16.39
CA ALA A 64 -15.41 -4.70 16.14
C ALA A 64 -15.11 -6.17 16.46
N PRO A 65 -16.01 -6.90 17.15
CA PRO A 65 -15.82 -8.31 17.43
C PRO A 65 -15.86 -9.15 16.15
N LEU A 66 -14.70 -9.67 15.76
CA LEU A 66 -14.55 -10.61 14.66
C LEU A 66 -13.90 -11.90 15.15
N ASP A 67 -14.37 -13.03 14.63
CA ASP A 67 -13.70 -14.32 14.77
C ASP A 67 -12.55 -14.44 13.75
N LYS A 68 -11.85 -15.59 13.74
CA LYS A 68 -10.73 -15.83 12.82
C LYS A 68 -11.14 -15.72 11.34
N ALA A 69 -12.33 -16.19 11.00
CA ALA A 69 -12.86 -16.14 9.63
C ALA A 69 -13.17 -14.68 9.24
N GLY A 70 -13.79 -13.91 10.12
CA GLY A 70 -14.07 -12.49 9.96
C GLY A 70 -12.80 -11.67 9.79
N CYS A 71 -11.76 -11.91 10.59
CA CYS A 71 -10.45 -11.28 10.42
C CYS A 71 -9.81 -11.64 9.08
N SER A 72 -9.82 -12.92 8.68
CA SER A 72 -9.30 -13.36 7.37
C SER A 72 -10.02 -12.65 6.22
N ARG A 73 -11.36 -12.57 6.29
CA ARG A 73 -12.15 -11.84 5.29
C ARG A 73 -11.86 -10.33 5.30
N LEU A 74 -11.70 -9.72 6.47
CA LEU A 74 -11.34 -8.31 6.60
C LEU A 74 -9.98 -8.01 5.94
N ALA A 75 -8.97 -8.85 6.17
CA ALA A 75 -7.67 -8.74 5.53
C ALA A 75 -7.79 -8.77 4.00
N THR A 76 -8.55 -9.75 3.46
CA THR A 76 -8.80 -9.86 2.02
C THR A 76 -9.48 -8.62 1.43
N MET A 77 -10.47 -8.06 2.13
CA MET A 77 -11.14 -6.84 1.67
C MET A 77 -10.20 -5.63 1.72
N ALA A 78 -9.40 -5.53 2.77
CA ALA A 78 -8.48 -4.42 2.99
C ALA A 78 -7.34 -4.39 1.94
N MET A 79 -6.97 -5.53 1.37
CA MET A 79 -6.01 -5.63 0.25
C MET A 79 -6.45 -4.82 -0.99
N ALA A 80 -7.74 -4.53 -1.18
CA ALA A 80 -8.19 -3.62 -2.23
C ALA A 80 -7.57 -2.22 -2.08
N GLY A 81 -7.28 -1.79 -0.85
CA GLY A 81 -6.61 -0.52 -0.59
C GLY A 81 -5.15 -0.51 -1.07
N MET A 82 -4.44 -1.64 -0.95
CA MET A 82 -3.09 -1.78 -1.53
C MET A 82 -3.13 -1.64 -3.04
N ALA A 83 -4.02 -2.37 -3.72
CA ALA A 83 -4.13 -2.32 -5.17
C ALA A 83 -4.57 -0.96 -5.72
N ARG A 84 -5.33 -0.17 -4.95
CA ARG A 84 -5.69 1.20 -5.35
C ARG A 84 -4.53 2.18 -5.21
N ALA A 85 -3.72 2.01 -4.16
CA ALA A 85 -2.61 2.89 -3.82
C ALA A 85 -1.27 2.51 -4.45
N VAL A 86 -1.08 1.27 -4.92
CA VAL A 86 0.17 0.75 -5.48
C VAL A 86 -0.08 0.12 -6.85
N ARG A 87 0.71 0.52 -7.87
CA ARG A 87 0.49 0.12 -9.27
C ARG A 87 1.82 -0.23 -9.99
N PRO A 88 2.02 -1.49 -10.42
CA PRO A 88 1.31 -2.71 -10.01
C PRO A 88 1.66 -3.11 -8.56
N VAL A 89 0.81 -3.96 -7.96
CA VAL A 89 1.04 -4.62 -6.66
C VAL A 89 1.04 -6.14 -6.86
N TRP A 90 1.56 -6.93 -5.92
CA TRP A 90 1.64 -8.39 -6.01
C TRP A 90 2.41 -8.91 -7.23
N THR A 91 3.47 -8.21 -7.61
CA THR A 91 4.38 -8.73 -8.64
C THR A 91 5.14 -9.96 -8.12
N GLN A 92 5.82 -10.69 -9.01
CA GLN A 92 6.61 -11.86 -8.62
C GLN A 92 7.78 -11.53 -7.68
N VAL A 93 8.16 -10.26 -7.57
CA VAL A 93 9.22 -9.80 -6.67
C VAL A 93 8.66 -9.15 -5.40
N ASP A 94 7.33 -9.07 -5.26
CA ASP A 94 6.68 -8.55 -4.06
C ASP A 94 6.38 -9.66 -3.04
N GLY A 95 6.84 -9.47 -1.82
CA GLY A 95 6.48 -10.25 -0.63
C GLY A 95 5.32 -9.62 0.16
N ASP A 96 4.29 -9.12 -0.52
CA ASP A 96 3.21 -8.36 0.12
C ASP A 96 2.37 -9.22 1.08
N VAL A 97 2.10 -8.71 2.28
CA VAL A 97 1.26 -9.39 3.28
C VAL A 97 0.44 -8.37 4.08
N LEU A 98 -0.85 -8.66 4.27
CA LEU A 98 -1.75 -7.89 5.14
C LEU A 98 -2.36 -8.77 6.23
N PHE A 99 -2.11 -8.42 7.49
CA PHE A 99 -2.74 -9.07 8.64
C PHE A 99 -3.98 -8.29 9.09
N ALA A 100 -4.95 -8.98 9.67
CA ALA A 100 -6.09 -8.35 10.34
C ALA A 100 -6.13 -8.72 11.83
N LEU A 101 -6.42 -7.73 12.67
CA LEU A 101 -6.54 -7.85 14.13
C LEU A 101 -7.90 -7.29 14.58
N SER A 102 -8.58 -8.01 15.48
CA SER A 102 -9.78 -7.56 16.17
C SER A 102 -9.53 -7.60 17.67
N THR A 103 -9.72 -6.48 18.39
CA THR A 103 -9.69 -6.49 19.87
C THR A 103 -10.99 -7.01 20.47
N GLY A 104 -12.11 -6.89 19.74
CA GLY A 104 -13.43 -7.36 20.17
C GLY A 104 -14.09 -6.55 21.29
N GLU A 105 -13.54 -5.37 21.62
CA GLU A 105 -14.02 -4.51 22.70
C GLU A 105 -15.08 -3.49 22.25
N GLY A 106 -15.31 -3.37 20.93
CA GLY A 106 -16.22 -2.42 20.33
C GLY A 106 -17.60 -2.99 19.98
N ALA A 107 -18.44 -2.15 19.40
CA ALA A 107 -19.74 -2.57 18.87
C ALA A 107 -19.58 -3.40 17.58
N ALA A 108 -20.44 -4.40 17.41
CA ALA A 108 -20.59 -5.13 16.16
C ALA A 108 -20.83 -4.17 14.98
N CYS A 109 -20.28 -4.52 13.83
CA CYS A 109 -20.35 -3.74 12.61
C CYS A 109 -20.59 -4.68 11.42
N ASP A 110 -21.35 -4.23 10.43
CA ASP A 110 -21.45 -4.96 9.17
C ASP A 110 -20.06 -5.12 8.54
N LEU A 111 -19.71 -6.35 8.16
CA LEU A 111 -18.38 -6.68 7.68
C LEU A 111 -18.09 -6.02 6.32
N THR A 112 -19.10 -5.76 5.50
CA THR A 112 -18.93 -5.07 4.22
C THR A 112 -18.54 -3.62 4.46
N VAL A 113 -19.25 -2.92 5.34
CA VAL A 113 -18.92 -1.55 5.75
C VAL A 113 -17.52 -1.49 6.36
N LEU A 114 -17.22 -2.41 7.29
CA LEU A 114 -15.92 -2.45 7.95
C LEU A 114 -14.77 -2.71 6.97
N GLY A 115 -14.94 -3.63 6.02
CA GLY A 115 -13.94 -3.93 5.01
C GLY A 115 -13.73 -2.81 3.98
N ALA A 116 -14.77 -2.06 3.62
CA ALA A 116 -14.63 -0.88 2.78
C ALA A 116 -13.81 0.22 3.47
N LEU A 117 -14.09 0.48 4.75
CA LEU A 117 -13.34 1.43 5.57
C LEU A 117 -11.91 0.95 5.85
N ALA A 118 -11.71 -0.36 6.00
CA ALA A 118 -10.39 -0.98 6.15
C ALA A 118 -9.52 -0.76 4.90
N ALA A 119 -10.05 -1.00 3.70
CA ALA A 119 -9.33 -0.72 2.47
C ALA A 119 -8.94 0.76 2.37
N ARG A 120 -9.85 1.66 2.75
CA ARG A 120 -9.56 3.10 2.80
C ARG A 120 -8.51 3.48 3.84
N ALA A 121 -8.49 2.80 4.99
CA ALA A 121 -7.45 2.98 6.00
C ALA A 121 -6.08 2.54 5.49
N VAL A 122 -6.01 1.42 4.75
CA VAL A 122 -4.78 0.91 4.13
C VAL A 122 -4.23 1.89 3.09
N GLU A 123 -5.08 2.42 2.19
CA GLU A 123 -4.66 3.48 1.24
C GLU A 123 -4.00 4.64 1.97
N ARG A 124 -4.70 5.19 2.97
CA ARG A 124 -4.20 6.34 3.73
C ARG A 124 -2.92 6.04 4.48
N ALA A 125 -2.76 4.81 4.99
CA ALA A 125 -1.53 4.39 5.65
C ALA A 125 -0.36 4.35 4.66
N ILE A 126 -0.57 3.83 3.44
CA ILE A 126 0.43 3.82 2.36
C ILE A 126 0.83 5.24 1.95
N LEU A 127 -0.14 6.11 1.63
CA LEU A 127 0.14 7.49 1.23
C LEU A 127 0.87 8.23 2.35
N ARG A 128 0.43 8.05 3.60
CA ARG A 128 1.09 8.66 4.77
C ARG A 128 2.52 8.17 4.93
N ALA A 129 2.80 6.89 4.71
CA ALA A 129 4.15 6.34 4.83
C ALA A 129 5.11 7.02 3.84
N VAL A 130 4.69 7.15 2.57
CA VAL A 130 5.47 7.84 1.54
C VAL A 130 5.64 9.33 1.86
N GLN A 131 4.55 10.02 2.22
CA GLN A 131 4.56 11.45 2.52
C GLN A 131 5.36 11.83 3.76
N ARG A 132 5.54 10.90 4.71
CA ARG A 132 6.27 11.13 5.97
C ARG A 132 7.70 10.60 5.93
N ALA A 133 8.10 9.89 4.89
CA ALA A 133 9.46 9.41 4.72
C ALA A 133 10.43 10.60 4.55
N ALA A 134 11.61 10.48 5.15
CA ALA A 134 12.73 11.39 4.93
C ALA A 134 13.74 10.75 3.96
N SER A 135 14.51 11.58 3.26
CA SER A 135 15.59 11.09 2.39
C SER A 135 16.63 10.31 3.17
N LEU A 136 17.13 9.22 2.59
CA LEU A 136 18.11 8.35 3.25
C LEU A 136 19.06 7.74 2.23
N GLY A 137 20.36 7.72 2.53
CA GLY A 137 21.35 7.02 1.70
C GLY A 137 21.43 7.53 0.24
N GLY A 138 21.20 8.82 0.01
CA GLY A 138 21.17 9.41 -1.34
C GLY A 138 19.87 9.17 -2.11
N VAL A 139 18.87 8.53 -1.49
CA VAL A 139 17.54 8.32 -2.09
C VAL A 139 16.59 9.41 -1.57
N PRO A 140 16.14 10.37 -2.41
CA PRO A 140 15.24 11.43 -1.99
C PRO A 140 13.82 10.97 -1.56
N SER A 141 13.22 11.63 -0.59
CA SER A 141 11.80 11.46 -0.28
C SER A 141 10.90 12.10 -1.35
N CYS A 142 9.60 11.82 -1.30
CA CYS A 142 8.63 12.44 -2.22
C CYS A 142 8.44 13.96 -2.01
N SER A 143 8.91 14.51 -0.89
CA SER A 143 8.88 15.95 -0.62
C SER A 143 10.14 16.67 -1.09
N GLU A 144 11.24 15.94 -1.27
CA GLU A 144 12.53 16.48 -1.72
C GLU A 144 12.83 16.17 -3.20
N TRP A 145 12.11 15.20 -3.78
CA TRP A 145 12.15 14.93 -5.21
C TRP A 145 11.38 15.99 -6.00
N SER A 146 11.99 16.55 -7.04
CA SER A 146 11.35 17.46 -7.98
C SER A 146 10.22 16.74 -8.71
N ARG A 147 8.98 17.17 -8.50
CA ARG A 147 7.78 16.59 -9.12
C ARG A 147 7.55 17.14 -10.52
#